data_AF-A0A426Y4L8-F1
#
_entry.id   AF-A0A426Y4L8-F1
#
_cell.length_a   1.000
_cell.length_b   1.000
_cell.length_c   1.000
_cell.angle_alpha   90.00
_cell.angle_beta   90.00
_cell.angle_gamma   90.00
#
_symmetry.space_group_name_H-M   'P 1'
#
loop_
_entity.id
_entity.type
_entity.pdbx_description
1 polymer ?
#
loop_
_entity_poly.entity_id
_entity_poly.type
_entity_poly.pdbx_seq_one_letter_code
_entity_poly.pdbx_strand_id
1 'polypeptide(L)'
;MSRKVVAVAAGEAHTLALTADGSVFSWGRGTFGRLGTGKDVDELFPVSIASFGASSQRKKGGLKAPQPNFVGIAAGAYHSLALRGSHRSISLLFF
;
A
#
# COMPACT_ATOMS: atom_id res chain seq x y z
N MET A 1 5.27 -13.28 -15.17
CA MET A 1 3.92 -12.78 -14.83
C MET A 1 3.99 -11.27 -14.74
N SER A 2 3.43 -10.55 -15.71
CA SER A 2 3.25 -9.09 -15.63
C SER A 2 2.16 -8.77 -14.60
N ARG A 3 2.41 -7.82 -13.70
CA ARG A 3 1.38 -7.33 -12.78
C ARG A 3 0.52 -6.30 -13.51
N LYS A 4 -0.77 -6.58 -13.64
CA LYS A 4 -1.73 -5.64 -14.24
C LYS A 4 -2.09 -4.56 -13.21
N VAL A 5 -1.85 -3.30 -13.55
CA VAL A 5 -2.31 -2.15 -12.76
C VAL A 5 -3.77 -1.89 -13.11
N VAL A 6 -4.61 -1.68 -12.09
CA VAL A 6 -6.06 -1.46 -12.24
C VAL A 6 -6.50 -0.08 -11.76
N ALA A 7 -5.72 0.58 -10.91
CA ALA A 7 -5.93 1.97 -10.51
C ALA A 7 -4.62 2.68 -10.17
N VAL A 8 -4.60 4.00 -10.34
CA VAL A 8 -3.49 4.89 -9.97
C VAL A 8 -4.07 6.12 -9.28
N ALA A 9 -3.39 6.63 -8.26
CA ALA A 9 -3.68 7.91 -7.62
C ALA A 9 -2.39 8.72 -7.47
N ALA A 10 -2.45 10.02 -7.73
CA ALA A 10 -1.30 10.92 -7.61
C ALA A 10 -1.62 12.03 -6.58
N GLY A 11 -0.71 12.21 -5.63
CA GLY A 11 -0.71 13.35 -4.72
C GLY A 11 0.16 14.49 -5.27
N GLU A 12 0.61 15.39 -4.38
CA GLU A 12 1.45 16.54 -4.77
C GLU A 12 2.80 16.11 -5.40
N ALA A 13 3.46 15.13 -4.78
CA ALA A 13 4.79 14.67 -5.18
C ALA A 13 4.99 13.16 -5.01
N HIS A 14 3.90 12.38 -4.88
CA HIS A 14 3.94 10.94 -4.71
C HIS A 14 2.83 10.27 -5.52
N THR A 15 2.96 8.98 -5.78
CA THR A 15 2.02 8.19 -6.57
C THR A 15 1.74 6.87 -5.88
N LEU A 16 0.50 6.38 -6.01
CA LEU A 16 0.03 5.07 -5.58
C LEU A 16 -0.45 4.28 -6.80
N ALA A 17 -0.18 2.98 -6.85
CA ALA A 17 -0.73 2.08 -7.85
C ALA A 17 -1.31 0.83 -7.19
N LEU A 18 -2.53 0.46 -7.60
CA LEU A 18 -3.21 -0.77 -7.20
C LEU A 18 -3.13 -1.77 -8.34
N THR A 19 -2.66 -2.98 -8.04
CA THR A 19 -2.61 -4.09 -8.99
C THR A 19 -3.84 -5.00 -8.86
N ALA A 20 -4.15 -5.72 -9.94
CA ALA A 20 -5.28 -6.65 -10.01
C ALA A 20 -5.19 -7.79 -8.98
N ASP A 21 -3.98 -8.07 -8.45
CA ASP A 21 -3.74 -9.06 -7.39
C ASP A 21 -3.93 -8.49 -5.97
N GLY A 22 -4.42 -7.25 -5.83
CA GLY A 22 -4.69 -6.60 -4.55
C GLY A 22 -3.48 -5.95 -3.88
N SER A 23 -2.32 -5.92 -4.54
CA SER A 23 -1.13 -5.25 -4.02
C SER A 23 -1.16 -3.75 -4.28
N VAL A 24 -0.64 -2.95 -3.34
CA VAL A 24 -0.43 -1.50 -3.55
C VAL A 24 1.07 -1.21 -3.56
N PHE A 25 1.45 -0.34 -4.49
CA PHE A 25 2.79 0.23 -4.61
C PHE A 25 2.74 1.73 -4.47
N SER A 26 3.79 2.31 -3.90
CA SER A 26 3.97 3.76 -3.73
C SER A 26 5.38 4.19 -4.12
N TRP A 27 5.51 5.40 -4.66
CA TRP A 27 6.80 6.04 -4.98
C TRP A 27 6.66 7.57 -5.02
N GLY A 28 7.80 8.25 -5.11
CA GLY A 28 7.92 9.71 -5.05
C GLY A 28 8.38 10.17 -3.67
N ARG A 29 7.93 11.37 -3.27
CA ARG A 29 8.30 11.99 -2.01
C ARG A 29 7.70 11.22 -0.83
N GLY A 30 8.51 10.81 0.14
CA GLY A 30 8.09 10.01 1.29
C GLY A 30 8.07 10.73 2.62
N THR A 31 8.43 12.01 2.66
CA THR A 31 8.24 12.87 3.84
C THR A 31 6.80 12.78 4.39
N PHE A 32 6.64 12.77 5.72
CA PHE A 32 5.37 12.58 6.45
C PHE A 32 4.76 11.17 6.38
N GLY A 33 5.53 10.14 6.05
CA GLY A 33 5.06 8.76 6.03
C GLY A 33 4.14 8.42 4.85
N ARG A 34 3.91 9.34 3.91
CA ARG A 34 2.89 9.26 2.85
C ARG A 34 3.00 8.08 1.89
N LEU A 35 4.13 7.37 1.88
CA LEU A 35 4.32 6.15 1.09
C LEU A 35 3.84 4.89 1.82
N GLY A 36 3.52 4.95 3.12
CA GLY A 36 3.04 3.82 3.92
C GLY A 36 4.10 2.72 4.16
N THR A 37 5.38 3.01 3.91
CA THR A 37 6.49 2.06 4.10
C THR A 37 6.98 2.01 5.56
N GLY A 38 6.49 2.90 6.42
CA GLY A 38 6.98 3.08 7.79
C GLY A 38 8.31 3.85 7.86
N LYS A 39 8.72 4.49 6.75
CA LYS A 39 9.94 5.31 6.65
C LYS A 39 9.59 6.67 6.05
N ASP A 40 10.28 7.71 6.51
CA ASP A 40 10.21 9.08 5.95
C ASP A 40 11.30 9.30 4.90
N VAL A 41 11.34 8.44 3.88
CA VAL A 41 12.35 8.51 2.81
C VAL A 41 11.67 8.55 1.45
N ASP A 42 12.25 9.34 0.54
CA ASP A 42 11.80 9.39 -0.84
C ASP A 42 12.17 8.09 -1.56
N GLU A 43 11.25 7.58 -2.36
CA GLU A 43 11.43 6.34 -3.12
C GLU A 43 11.32 6.65 -4.60
N LEU A 44 12.41 6.47 -5.35
CA LEU A 44 12.44 6.75 -6.79
C LEU A 44 11.80 5.63 -7.62
N PHE A 45 11.59 4.46 -7.00
CA PHE A 45 11.03 3.28 -7.64
C PHE A 45 9.81 2.78 -6.86
N PRO A 46 8.86 2.08 -7.50
CA PRO A 46 7.68 1.54 -6.82
C PRO A 46 8.04 0.58 -5.67
N VAL A 47 7.63 0.92 -4.45
CA VAL A 47 7.79 0.09 -3.25
C VAL A 47 6.45 -0.45 -2.80
N SER A 48 6.39 -1.71 -2.36
CA SER A 48 5.13 -2.31 -1.90
C SER A 48 4.78 -1.93 -0.47
N ILE A 49 3.52 -1.57 -0.22
CA ILE A 49 2.99 -1.15 1.11
C ILE A 49 2.64 -2.36 2.00
N ALA A 50 3.21 -3.55 1.74
CA ALA A 50 2.88 -4.78 2.46
C ALA A 50 3.26 -4.78 3.96
N SER A 51 4.04 -3.79 4.41
CA SER A 51 4.67 -3.81 5.74
C SER A 51 3.73 -3.46 6.90
N PHE A 52 2.67 -2.67 6.68
CA PHE A 52 1.92 -2.08 7.80
C PHE A 52 0.96 -3.05 8.51
N GLY A 53 0.76 -4.27 7.99
CA GLY A 53 -0.07 -5.31 8.60
C GLY A 53 0.68 -6.55 9.06
N ALA A 54 2.00 -6.63 8.81
CA ALA A 54 2.78 -7.83 9.06
C ALA A 54 3.38 -7.91 10.48
N SER A 55 3.44 -6.80 11.22
CA SER A 55 4.04 -6.74 12.56
C SER A 55 3.26 -7.48 13.64
N SER A 56 2.03 -7.95 13.38
CA SER A 56 1.21 -8.70 14.34
C SER A 56 1.07 -10.20 14.00
N GLN A 57 1.48 -10.66 12.81
CA GLN A 57 1.34 -12.06 12.44
C GLN A 57 2.58 -12.86 12.85
N ARG A 58 2.55 -13.38 14.09
CA ARG A 58 3.42 -14.47 14.56
C ARG A 58 3.55 -15.52 13.46
N LYS A 59 4.76 -15.68 12.94
CA LYS A 59 5.16 -16.58 11.85
C LYS A 59 4.88 -18.04 12.23
N LYS A 60 3.62 -18.49 12.19
CA LYS A 60 3.25 -19.90 12.32
C LYS A 60 3.30 -20.54 10.92
N GLY A 61 4.45 -21.12 10.61
CA GLY A 61 4.65 -22.20 9.63
C GLY A 61 4.26 -21.91 8.19
N GLY A 62 5.24 -21.78 7.29
CA GLY A 62 5.17 -22.12 5.84
C GLY A 62 4.10 -21.48 4.94
N LEU A 63 3.10 -20.80 5.49
CA LEU A 63 2.01 -20.18 4.77
C LEU A 63 2.50 -18.81 4.28
N LYS A 64 2.44 -18.63 2.95
CA LYS A 64 2.64 -17.34 2.28
C LYS A 64 1.88 -16.28 3.08
N ALA A 65 2.57 -15.21 3.50
CA ALA A 65 1.96 -14.15 4.29
C ALA A 65 0.64 -13.72 3.63
N PRO A 66 -0.44 -13.46 4.41
CA PRO A 66 -1.71 -13.04 3.84
C PRO A 66 -1.46 -11.84 2.93
N GLN A 67 -1.65 -12.04 1.63
CA GLN A 67 -1.42 -10.96 0.67
C GLN A 67 -2.37 -9.82 1.03
N PRO A 68 -1.90 -8.57 1.03
CA PRO A 68 -2.79 -7.44 1.22
C PRO A 68 -3.88 -7.50 0.14
N ASN A 69 -5.13 -7.33 0.55
CA ASN A 69 -6.30 -7.34 -0.34
C ASN A 69 -6.84 -5.92 -0.44
N PHE A 70 -6.05 -5.04 -1.06
CA PHE A 70 -6.48 -3.67 -1.27
C PHE A 70 -7.52 -3.62 -2.39
N VAL A 71 -8.57 -2.84 -2.18
CA VAL A 71 -9.71 -2.69 -3.10
C VAL A 71 -9.87 -1.25 -3.60
N GLY A 72 -9.12 -0.31 -3.03
CA GLY A 72 -9.17 1.10 -3.42
C GLY A 72 -7.97 1.87 -2.91
N ILE A 73 -7.63 2.94 -3.63
CA ILE A 73 -6.54 3.87 -3.31
C ILE A 73 -7.00 5.31 -3.56
N ALA A 74 -6.47 6.25 -2.79
CA ALA A 74 -6.62 7.69 -3.00
C ALA A 74 -5.38 8.42 -2.47
N ALA A 75 -5.07 9.59 -3.03
CA ALA A 75 -3.94 10.42 -2.63
C ALA A 75 -4.37 11.89 -2.53
N GLY A 76 -3.98 12.55 -1.45
CA GLY A 76 -4.07 14.00 -1.26
C GLY A 76 -2.69 14.65 -1.41
N ALA A 77 -2.58 15.95 -1.11
CA ALA A 77 -1.29 16.65 -1.21
C ALA A 77 -0.21 16.01 -0.30
N TYR A 78 -0.58 15.76 0.96
CA TYR A 78 0.34 15.30 2.01
C TYR A 78 -0.06 13.97 2.66
N HIS A 79 -1.07 13.28 2.14
CA HIS A 79 -1.56 12.01 2.72
C HIS A 79 -1.98 11.02 1.65
N SER A 80 -2.01 9.74 2.03
CA SER A 80 -2.40 8.59 1.21
C SER A 80 -3.44 7.74 1.92
N LEU A 81 -4.37 7.18 1.16
CA LEU A 81 -5.39 6.26 1.65
C LEU A 81 -5.37 4.97 0.85
N ALA A 82 -5.46 3.84 1.55
CA ALA A 82 -5.69 2.55 0.94
C ALA A 82 -6.81 1.80 1.68
N LEU A 83 -7.78 1.30 0.92
CA LEU A 83 -8.90 0.52 1.44
C LEU A 83 -8.55 -0.96 1.37
N ARG A 84 -8.55 -1.63 2.53
CA ARG A 84 -8.36 -3.08 2.58
C ARG A 84 -9.71 -3.77 2.74
N GLY A 85 -10.06 -4.61 1.78
CA GLY A 85 -11.25 -5.46 1.85
C GLY A 85 -10.98 -6.72 2.67
N SER A 86 -11.76 -6.96 3.71
CA SER A 86 -11.86 -8.26 4.40
C SER A 86 -13.27 -8.82 4.23
N HIS A 87 -13.39 -10.15 4.19
CA HIS A 87 -14.66 -10.89 4.10
C HIS A 87 -15.68 -10.55 5.21
N ARG A 88 -15.28 -9.75 6.22
CA ARG A 88 -16.11 -9.31 7.35
C ARG A 88 -15.98 -7.83 7.73
N SER A 89 -15.13 -7.03 7.06
CA SER A 89 -14.92 -5.61 7.41
C SER A 89 -14.11 -4.84 6.35
N ILE A 90 -14.32 -3.53 6.24
CA ILE A 90 -13.49 -2.61 5.47
C ILE A 90 -12.63 -1.82 6.46
N SER A 91 -11.31 -1.79 6.27
CA SER A 91 -10.40 -1.00 7.11
C SER A 91 -9.75 0.11 6.29
N LEU A 92 -9.79 1.32 6.83
CA LEU A 92 -9.16 2.51 6.25
C LEU A 92 -7.75 2.65 6.84
N LEU A 93 -6.74 2.68 5.99
CA LEU A 93 -5.37 2.96 6.38
C LEU A 93 -5.02 4.39 5.96
N PHE A 94 -4.62 5.20 6.96
CA PHE A 94 -4.10 6.54 6.78
C PHE A 94 -2.58 6.51 6.84
N PHE A 95 -1.94 7.12 5.85
CA PHE A 95 -0.50 7.34 5.80
C PHE A 95 -0.19 8.77 5.37
#